data_AF-A0A2H9LJY4-F1
#
_entry.id   AF-A0A2H9LJY4-F1
#
_cell.length_a   1.000
_cell.length_b   1.000
_cell.length_c   1.000
_cell.angle_alpha   90.00
_cell.angle_beta   90.00
_cell.angle_gamma   90.00
#
_symmetry.space_group_name_H-M   'P 1'
#
loop_
_entity.id
_entity.type
_entity.pdbx_description
1 polymer ?
#
loop_
_entity_poly.entity_id
_entity_poly.type
_entity_poly.pdbx_seq_one_letter_code
_entity_poly.pdbx_strand_id
1 'polypeptide(L)' 'MKIVKGWRKIDNQRGYVNATTGQNLIVTKKQYGEHYVVLLFPETKNDDEGRKISPEFPTESKAESFAMDWMNKHPRGVE' A
#
# COMPACT_ATOMS: atom_id res chain seq x y z
N MET A 1 0.98 17.22 -5.07
CA MET A 1 1.22 16.00 -4.27
C MET A 1 0.19 15.92 -3.16
N LYS A 2 -0.66 14.88 -3.12
CA LYS A 2 -1.59 14.65 -2.00
C LYS A 2 -0.78 14.05 -0.84
N ILE A 3 -0.65 14.80 0.24
CA ILE A 3 -0.01 14.32 1.49
C ILE A 3 -1.05 13.43 2.18
N VAL A 4 -0.74 12.15 2.36
CA VAL A 4 -1.61 11.26 3.13
C VAL A 4 -1.16 11.28 4.58
N LYS A 5 -2.06 11.72 5.48
CA LYS A 5 -1.72 11.89 6.90
C LYS A 5 -1.34 10.55 7.53
N GLY A 6 -0.17 10.51 8.18
CA GLY A 6 0.34 9.34 8.90
C GLY A 6 1.09 8.33 8.03
N TRP A 7 0.96 8.40 6.70
CA TRP A 7 1.67 7.54 5.76
C TRP A 7 2.77 8.30 5.04
N ARG A 8 3.98 7.75 5.05
CA ARG A 8 5.16 8.31 4.37
C ARG A 8 5.53 7.41 3.20
N LYS A 9 5.76 8.00 2.03
CA LYS A 9 6.28 7.27 0.88
C LYS A 9 7.74 6.86 1.18
N ILE A 10 8.06 5.58 1.04
CA ILE A 10 9.38 5.02 1.37
C ILE A 10 10.26 4.94 0.12
N ASP A 11 9.69 4.55 -1.02
CA ASP A 11 10.46 4.27 -2.23
C ASP A 11 9.70 4.70 -3.52
N ASN A 12 10.46 4.91 -4.59
CA ASN A 12 9.95 5.07 -5.95
C ASN A 12 9.19 3.83 -6.45
N GLN A 13 9.41 2.65 -5.86
CA GLN A 13 8.65 1.42 -6.07
C GLN A 13 7.26 1.41 -5.40
N ARG A 14 6.71 2.58 -5.05
CA ARG A 14 5.30 2.76 -4.61
C ARG A 14 4.96 2.06 -3.30
N GLY A 15 5.92 2.03 -2.38
CA GLY A 15 5.72 1.64 -0.99
C GLY A 15 5.44 2.84 -0.08
N TYR A 16 4.52 2.68 0.87
CA TYR A 16 4.17 3.64 1.91
C TYR A 16 4.34 2.99 3.29
N VAL A 17 4.91 3.69 4.26
CA VAL A 17 4.99 3.26 5.67
C VAL A 17 4.09 4.12 6.53
N ASN A 18 3.31 3.50 7.41
CA ASN A 18 2.62 4.22 8.45
C ASN A 18 3.61 4.58 9.58
N ALA A 19 3.77 5.86 9.87
CA ALA A 19 4.70 6.32 10.89
C ALA A 19 4.27 5.99 12.33
N THR A 20 2.99 5.65 12.54
CA THR A 20 2.44 5.30 13.86
C THR A 20 2.52 3.80 14.12
N THR A 21 2.18 2.96 13.14
CA THR A 21 2.13 1.49 13.32
C THR A 21 3.31 0.75 12.71
N GLY A 22 4.12 1.38 11.86
CA GLY A 22 5.20 0.70 11.13
C GLY A 22 4.72 -0.19 9.97
N GLN A 23 3.41 -0.21 9.70
CA GLN A 23 2.80 -0.98 8.61
C GLN A 23 3.27 -0.47 7.26
N ASN A 24 3.49 -1.39 6.32
CA ASN A 24 3.83 -1.05 4.94
C ASN A 24 2.68 -1.34 3.99
N LEU A 25 2.44 -0.43 3.06
CA LEU A 25 1.47 -0.59 2.00
C LEU A 25 2.19 -0.47 0.66
N ILE A 26 2.13 -1.54 -0.14
CA ILE A 26 2.88 -1.66 -1.39
C ILE A 26 1.90 -1.84 -2.54
N VAL A 27 2.07 -1.02 -3.57
CA VAL A 27 1.41 -1.22 -4.86
C VAL A 27 2.36 -2.03 -5.73
N THR A 28 1.96 -3.24 -6.11
CA THR A 28 2.81 -4.12 -6.93
C THR A 28 2.04 -4.74 -8.08
N LYS A 29 2.75 -5.03 -9.17
CA LYS A 29 2.23 -5.78 -10.30
C LYS A 29 2.38 -7.27 -10.03
N LYS A 30 1.32 -8.04 -10.25
CA LYS A 30 1.38 -9.51 -10.13
C LYS A 30 2.36 -10.03 -11.19
N GLN A 31 3.37 -10.82 -10.80
CA GLN A 31 4.44 -11.27 -11.71
C GLN A 31 3.94 -11.95 -13.01
N TYR A 32 2.76 -12.58 -12.96
CA TYR A 32 2.11 -13.25 -14.09
C TYR A 32 0.79 -12.60 -14.52
N GLY A 33 0.45 -11.42 -13.97
CA GLY A 33 -0.79 -10.72 -14.25
C GLY A 33 -0.53 -9.33 -14.84
N GLU A 34 -1.37 -8.91 -15.78
CA GLU A 34 -1.42 -7.51 -16.24
C GLU A 34 -2.01 -6.56 -15.18
N HIS A 35 -2.34 -7.08 -14.01
CA HIS A 35 -3.03 -6.37 -12.95
C HIS A 35 -2.11 -6.01 -11.78
N TYR A 36 -2.42 -4.86 -11.19
CA TYR A 36 -1.82 -4.30 -9.99
C TYR A 36 -2.69 -4.63 -8.78
N VAL A 37 -2.04 -4.87 -7.65
CA VAL A 37 -2.69 -5.09 -6.35
C VAL A 37 -2.04 -4.21 -5.30
N VAL A 38 -2.80 -3.92 -4.24
CA VAL A 38 -2.31 -3.24 -3.05
C VAL A 38 -2.23 -4.24 -1.91
N LEU A 39 -1.02 -4.41 -1.41
CA LEU A 39 -0.69 -5.31 -0.30
C LEU A 39 -0.39 -4.48 0.95
N LEU A 40 -0.90 -4.94 2.08
CA LEU A 40 -0.62 -4.38 3.40
C LEU A 40 0.20 -5.38 4.21
N PHE A 41 1.33 -4.94 4.73
CA PHE A 41 2.22 -5.71 5.59
C PHE A 41 2.12 -5.15 7.01
N PRO A 42 1.86 -6.01 8.01
CA PRO A 42 1.65 -5.59 9.39
C PRO A 42 2.91 -5.01 10.05
N GLU A 43 4.11 -5.46 9.67
CA GLU A 43 5.37 -4.93 10.18
C GLU A 43 6.46 -4.89 9.09
N THR A 44 7.40 -3.95 9.24
CA THR A 44 8.52 -3.74 8.29
C THR A 44 9.56 -4.88 8.32
N LYS A 45 9.46 -5.84 9.26
CA LYS A 45 10.53 -6.79 9.61
C LYS A 45 10.25 -8.27 9.34
N ASN A 46 9.06 -8.65 8.88
CA ASN A 46 8.79 -10.04 8.55
C ASN A 46 8.55 -10.24 7.05
N ASP A 47 9.12 -11.33 6.53
CA ASP A 47 8.78 -11.99 5.26
C ASP A 47 7.33 -12.53 5.22
N ASP A 48 6.45 -12.04 6.11
CA ASP A 48 5.05 -12.41 6.12
C ASP A 48 4.37 -11.96 4.81
N GLU A 49 3.60 -12.87 4.21
CA GLU A 49 2.82 -12.59 3.01
C GLU A 49 1.91 -11.38 3.27
N GLY A 50 2.21 -10.26 2.59
CA GLY A 50 1.39 -9.05 2.68
C GLY A 50 -0.06 -9.35 2.37
N ARG A 51 -0.97 -8.88 3.22
CA ARG A 51 -2.41 -9.07 3.04
C ARG A 51 -2.89 -8.23 1.85
N LYS A 52 -3.49 -8.88 0.86
CA LYS A 52 -4.19 -8.18 -0.22
C LYS A 52 -5.42 -7.45 0.34
N ILE A 53 -5.41 -6.12 0.27
CA ILE A 53 -6.50 -5.25 0.76
C ILE A 53 -7.32 -4.63 -0.37
N SER A 54 -6.94 -4.88 -1.63
CA SER A 54 -7.58 -4.31 -2.81
C SER A 54 -8.05 -5.38 -3.80
N PRO A 55 -9.00 -5.04 -4.69
CA PRO A 55 -9.20 -5.80 -5.93
C PRO A 55 -7.97 -5.67 -6.86
N GLU A 56 -8.00 -6.42 -7.96
CA GLU A 56 -7.01 -6.30 -9.04
C GLU A 56 -7.34 -5.10 -9.93
N PHE A 57 -6.34 -4.27 -10.22
CA PHE A 57 -6.48 -3.07 -11.05
C PHE A 57 -5.74 -3.22 -12.37
N PRO A 58 -6.29 -2.77 -13.50
CA PRO A 58 -5.63 -2.88 -14.80
C PRO A 58 -4.45 -1.92 -14.96
N THR A 59 -4.36 -0.88 -14.13
CA THR A 59 -3.30 0.12 -14.19
C THR A 59 -2.82 0.49 -12.80
N GLU A 60 -1.57 0.89 -12.77
CA GLU A 60 -0.90 1.30 -11.55
C GLU A 60 -1.50 2.56 -10.94
N SER A 61 -1.88 3.53 -11.77
CA SER A 61 -2.53 4.76 -11.30
C SER A 61 -3.84 4.48 -10.57
N LYS A 62 -4.60 3.45 -10.98
CA LYS A 62 -5.83 3.03 -10.30
C LYS A 62 -5.51 2.38 -8.95
N ALA A 63 -4.50 1.52 -8.91
CA ALA A 63 -4.04 0.91 -7.66
C ALA A 63 -3.47 1.94 -6.68
N GLU A 64 -2.70 2.92 -7.16
CA GLU A 64 -2.21 4.04 -6.36
C GLU A 64 -3.34 4.93 -5.85
N SER A 65 -4.35 5.21 -6.68
CA SER A 65 -5.52 5.97 -6.24
C SER A 65 -6.24 5.25 -5.10
N PHE A 66 -6.48 3.93 -5.26
CA PHE A 66 -7.06 3.11 -4.19
C PHE A 66 -6.19 3.13 -2.93
N ALA A 67 -4.88 2.95 -3.05
CA ALA A 67 -3.95 3.01 -1.94
C ALA A 67 -4.05 4.34 -1.19
N MET A 68 -4.06 5.46 -1.92
CA MET A 68 -4.23 6.78 -1.33
C MET A 68 -5.56 6.94 -0.60
N ASP A 69 -6.67 6.54 -1.22
CA ASP A 69 -7.99 6.61 -0.58
C ASP A 69 -8.08 5.71 0.66
N TRP A 70 -7.50 4.51 0.60
CA TRP A 70 -7.47 3.59 1.73
C TRP A 70 -6.64 4.15 2.88
N MET A 71 -5.46 4.69 2.61
CA MET A 71 -4.60 5.31 3.62
C MET A 71 -5.24 6.57 4.24
N ASN A 72 -6.01 7.35 3.46
CA ASN A 72 -6.79 8.47 4.00
C ASN A 72 -7.90 8.02 4.95
N LYS A 73 -8.49 6.85 4.73
CA LYS A 73 -9.46 6.24 5.65
C LYS A 73 -8.79 5.64 6.89
N HIS A 74 -7.54 5.20 6.79
CA HIS A 74 -6.78 4.55 7.86
C HIS A 74 -5.49 5.32 8.18
N PRO A 75 -5.56 6.58 8.65
CA PRO A 75 -4.36 7.41 8.86
C PRO A 75 -3.43 6.87 9.94
N ARG A 76 -3.92 6.02 10.84
CA ARG A 76 -3.16 5.38 11.93
C ARG A 76 -2.89 3.90 11.68
N GLY A 77 -3.00 3.43 10.44
CA GLY A 77 -2.94 2.01 10.15
C GLY A 77 -4.23 1.28 10.51
N VAL A 78 -4.16 -0.05 10.50
CA VAL A 78 -5.22 -0.96 10.94
C VAL A 78 -4.69 -1.87 12.04
N GLU A 79 -5.56 -2.28 12.95
CA GLU A 79 -5.25 -3.30 13.97
C GLU A 79 -5.31 -4.71 13.38
#